data_AF-A0A1E7YJ17-F1
#
_entry.id   AF-A0A1E7YJ17-F1
#
_cell.length_a   1.000
_cell.length_b   1.000
_cell.length_c   1.000
_cell.angle_alpha   90.00
_cell.angle_beta   90.00
_cell.angle_gamma   90.00
#
_symmetry.space_group_name_H-M   'P 1'
#
loop_
_entity.id
_entity.type
_entity.pdbx_description
1 polymer ?
#
loop_
_entity_poly.entity_id
_entity_poly.type
_entity_poly.pdbx_seq_one_letter_code
_entity_poly.pdbx_strand_id
1 'polypeptide(L)'
;MRSTNETGCKTEHCDDTSALSTPVTWGPIAGGRLCAFYQPILDSRTLQIVSAEALVRLVGPDGRIYSPAQFLPEDNDEALRQVTQFMLETAPRAIGRLDAEGFVLGVSINVVPRLLAEPICRQHFREILDGCPLPLTRLTLELLESSDFLNRDGAVRILHDMTKTGVRLALDDLGTGYSSLARLRDLPIREMKLDFSFVRELPRKPADLHFLIVLKELAERLHCDFVAEGVETLEILDAMLVLRVPFLQGFAIAQPMSFSKLREFLHVHDKGFDAPRPGTLGVYACVLCHDRHLRRLIEQQPMIIANSRVIDVRTCPVDRQIRVAGLSGSPLDHLHRRYHVLLAQCAERHALRGRCDGQELDYVQTNMEEWLASKMLDKIMVSTVNASHRNF
;
A
#
# COMPACT_ATOMS: atom_id res chain seq x y z
N MET A 1 -18.35 5.55 1.72
CA MET A 1 -18.60 5.78 3.16
C MET A 1 -17.28 5.93 3.94
N ARG A 2 -16.97 7.18 4.34
CA ARG A 2 -15.94 7.62 5.34
C ARG A 2 -14.48 7.47 4.89
N SER A 3 -13.54 8.34 5.24
CA SER A 3 -13.55 9.62 5.98
C SER A 3 -12.12 10.15 5.90
N THR A 4 -11.80 10.96 4.89
CA THR A 4 -10.63 11.83 4.95
C THR A 4 -10.95 12.95 5.95
N ASN A 5 -10.65 12.72 7.23
CA ASN A 5 -10.59 13.81 8.20
C ASN A 5 -9.31 14.63 7.92
N GLU A 6 -9.36 15.40 6.83
CA GLU A 6 -8.37 16.41 6.45
C GLU A 6 -8.69 17.72 7.20
N THR A 7 -8.36 17.81 8.49
CA THR A 7 -8.33 19.11 9.17
C THR A 7 -6.95 19.73 9.01
N GLY A 8 -6.80 20.54 7.96
CA GLY A 8 -5.80 21.60 7.90
C GLY A 8 -4.83 21.56 6.72
N CYS A 9 -5.32 21.75 5.48
CA CYS A 9 -4.44 22.14 4.39
C CYS A 9 -4.41 23.68 4.27
N LYS A 10 -3.23 24.28 4.49
CA LYS A 10 -2.97 25.71 4.24
C LYS A 10 -2.86 25.92 2.73
N THR A 11 -3.62 26.87 2.18
CA THR A 11 -3.54 27.47 0.83
C THR A 11 -2.49 26.87 -0.13
N GLU A 12 -2.73 25.66 -0.64
CA GLU A 12 -1.97 25.10 -1.77
C GLU A 12 -2.56 25.64 -3.07
N HIS A 13 -1.70 26.04 -4.02
CA HIS A 13 -2.13 26.49 -5.34
C HIS A 13 -2.25 25.29 -6.28
N CYS A 14 -3.40 25.15 -6.93
CA CYS A 14 -3.58 24.18 -8.00
C CYS A 14 -3.01 24.73 -9.31
N ASP A 15 -2.11 23.95 -9.93
CA ASP A 15 -1.46 24.31 -11.20
C ASP A 15 -2.18 23.72 -12.43
N ASP A 16 -2.91 22.60 -12.27
CA ASP A 16 -3.65 21.92 -13.33
C ASP A 16 -5.16 22.21 -13.23
N THR A 17 -5.55 23.44 -13.57
CA THR A 17 -6.93 23.76 -13.94
C THR A 17 -7.05 23.62 -15.45
N SER A 18 -7.42 22.44 -15.96
CA SER A 18 -7.58 22.24 -17.40
C SER A 18 -8.71 23.12 -17.96
N ALA A 19 -8.73 23.36 -19.28
CA ALA A 19 -9.77 24.13 -19.97
C ALA A 19 -11.19 23.53 -19.83
N LEU A 20 -11.31 22.29 -19.31
CA LEU A 20 -12.55 21.67 -18.85
C LEU A 20 -12.99 22.13 -17.46
N SER A 21 -12.37 23.18 -16.90
CA SER A 21 -12.77 23.86 -15.66
C SER A 21 -14.13 24.58 -15.78
N THR A 22 -15.10 23.96 -16.46
CA THR A 22 -16.50 24.32 -16.30
C THR A 22 -16.76 24.31 -14.79
N PRO A 23 -17.18 25.44 -14.22
CA PRO A 23 -17.45 25.50 -12.80
C PRO A 23 -18.42 24.38 -12.45
N VAL A 24 -18.09 23.61 -11.43
CA VAL A 24 -18.95 22.51 -11.02
C VAL A 24 -20.29 23.10 -10.58
N THR A 25 -21.36 22.63 -11.21
CA THR A 25 -22.75 23.09 -10.94
C THR A 25 -23.51 22.14 -10.01
N TRP A 26 -22.88 21.05 -9.60
CA TRP A 26 -23.45 20.01 -8.74
C TRP A 26 -22.72 19.95 -7.38
N GLY A 27 -23.40 19.45 -6.35
CA GLY A 27 -22.83 19.39 -5.00
C GLY A 27 -22.93 20.71 -4.21
N PRO A 28 -22.44 20.72 -2.97
CA PRO A 28 -22.65 21.83 -2.02
C PRO A 28 -21.80 23.08 -2.31
N ILE A 29 -20.83 23.01 -3.21
CA ILE A 29 -19.83 24.06 -3.46
C ILE A 29 -19.93 24.51 -4.93
N ALA A 30 -21.00 25.24 -5.24
CA ALA A 30 -21.23 25.75 -6.59
C ALA A 30 -20.14 26.75 -7.02
N GLY A 31 -19.72 26.66 -8.29
CA GLY A 31 -18.72 27.56 -8.85
C GLY A 31 -17.27 27.17 -8.56
N GLY A 32 -17.05 26.03 -7.88
CA GLY A 32 -15.72 25.47 -7.66
C GLY A 32 -15.10 24.93 -8.97
N ARG A 33 -13.78 24.81 -8.99
CA ARG A 33 -13.02 24.24 -10.12
C ARG A 33 -12.38 22.92 -9.72
N LEU A 34 -12.53 21.91 -10.58
CA LEU A 34 -11.86 20.62 -10.39
C LEU A 34 -10.35 20.78 -10.59
N CYS A 35 -9.60 20.02 -9.81
CA CYS A 35 -8.16 19.90 -9.90
C CYS A 35 -7.69 18.49 -9.57
N ALA A 36 -6.51 18.13 -10.07
CA ALA A 36 -5.85 16.88 -9.77
C ALA A 36 -4.69 17.12 -8.79
N PHE A 37 -4.68 16.32 -7.73
CA PHE A 37 -3.57 16.17 -6.80
C PHE A 37 -2.98 14.79 -7.00
N TYR A 38 -1.70 14.62 -6.69
CA TYR A 38 -0.96 13.39 -6.96
C TYR A 38 -0.30 12.91 -5.69
N GLN A 39 -0.56 11.66 -5.32
CA GLN A 39 0.13 11.02 -4.21
C GLN A 39 1.17 10.03 -4.75
N PRO A 40 2.47 10.24 -4.49
CA PRO A 40 3.53 9.33 -4.94
C PRO A 40 3.37 7.90 -4.41
N ILE A 41 3.69 6.93 -5.27
CA ILE A 41 3.80 5.51 -4.94
C ILE A 41 5.26 5.09 -5.10
N LEU A 42 5.84 4.61 -4.01
CA LEU A 42 7.24 4.22 -3.88
C LEU A 42 7.42 2.72 -4.21
N ASP A 43 8.37 2.37 -5.06
CA ASP A 43 8.87 1.00 -5.19
C ASP A 43 9.86 0.71 -4.06
N SER A 44 9.53 -0.26 -3.20
CA SER A 44 10.36 -0.60 -2.03
C SER A 44 11.72 -1.20 -2.36
N ARG A 45 11.90 -1.71 -3.59
CA ARG A 45 13.14 -2.37 -4.03
C ARG A 45 14.15 -1.35 -4.51
N THR A 46 13.68 -0.37 -5.26
CA THR A 46 14.51 0.68 -5.87
C THR A 46 14.55 1.95 -5.01
N LEU A 47 13.60 2.09 -4.09
CA LEU A 47 13.32 3.30 -3.33
C LEU A 47 13.04 4.51 -4.23
N GLN A 48 12.51 4.26 -5.43
CA GLN A 48 12.16 5.30 -6.40
C GLN A 48 10.64 5.44 -6.50
N ILE A 49 10.18 6.65 -6.83
CA ILE A 49 8.77 6.85 -7.15
C ILE A 49 8.52 6.33 -8.56
N VAL A 50 7.59 5.39 -8.69
CA VAL A 50 7.30 4.69 -9.95
C VAL A 50 5.93 5.03 -10.53
N SER A 51 5.02 5.53 -9.69
CA SER A 51 3.70 5.98 -10.10
C SER A 51 3.16 7.01 -9.11
N ALA A 52 2.04 7.64 -9.46
CA ALA A 52 1.28 8.45 -8.53
C ALA A 52 -0.22 8.20 -8.68
N GLU A 53 -0.94 8.16 -7.56
CA GLU A 53 -2.39 8.17 -7.57
C GLU A 53 -2.90 9.58 -7.79
N ALA A 54 -3.70 9.76 -8.83
CA ALA A 54 -4.34 11.02 -9.13
C ALA A 54 -5.69 11.12 -8.40
N LEU A 55 -5.73 12.06 -7.45
CA LEU A 55 -6.84 12.31 -6.56
C LEU A 55 -7.53 13.62 -6.93
N VAL A 56 -8.82 13.55 -7.21
CA VAL A 56 -9.60 14.77 -7.50
C VAL A 56 -9.71 15.64 -6.25
N ARG A 57 -9.66 16.94 -6.45
CA ARG A 57 -9.93 17.98 -5.46
C ARG A 57 -10.79 19.06 -6.09
N LEU A 58 -11.58 19.76 -5.29
CA LEU A 58 -12.34 20.93 -5.72
C LEU A 58 -11.76 22.19 -5.07
N VAL A 59 -11.38 23.18 -5.87
CA VAL A 59 -11.01 24.51 -5.35
C VAL A 59 -12.26 25.39 -5.36
N GLY A 60 -12.73 25.78 -4.19
CA GLY A 60 -13.85 26.71 -4.04
C GLY A 60 -13.52 28.12 -4.54
N PRO A 61 -14.53 28.98 -4.76
CA PRO A 61 -14.32 30.38 -5.14
C PRO A 61 -13.51 31.17 -4.10
N ASP A 62 -13.54 30.74 -2.84
CA ASP A 62 -12.77 31.28 -1.72
C ASP A 62 -11.32 30.76 -1.66
N GLY A 63 -10.92 29.92 -2.62
CA GLY A 63 -9.59 29.32 -2.71
C GLY A 63 -9.39 28.11 -1.78
N ARG A 64 -10.41 27.66 -1.05
CA ARG A 64 -10.31 26.45 -0.21
C ARG A 64 -10.31 25.19 -1.07
N ILE A 65 -9.53 24.20 -0.64
CA ILE A 65 -9.47 22.89 -1.28
C ILE A 65 -10.38 21.93 -0.53
N TYR A 66 -11.19 21.19 -1.28
CA TYR A 66 -12.14 20.21 -0.76
C TYR A 66 -11.82 18.81 -1.29
N SER A 67 -11.87 17.83 -0.40
CA SER A 67 -11.71 16.41 -0.71
C SER A 67 -12.97 15.84 -1.38
N PRO A 68 -12.88 14.72 -2.13
CA PRO A 68 -14.03 14.12 -2.80
C PRO A 68 -15.23 13.92 -1.88
N ALA A 69 -15.00 13.45 -0.64
CA ALA A 69 -16.06 13.23 0.34
C ALA A 69 -16.84 14.50 0.75
N GLN A 70 -16.27 15.68 0.53
CA GLN A 70 -16.89 16.97 0.89
C GLN A 70 -17.74 17.57 -0.24
N PHE A 71 -17.51 17.18 -1.49
CA PHE A 71 -18.18 17.80 -2.64
C PHE A 71 -18.84 16.84 -3.63
N LEU A 72 -18.34 15.59 -3.73
CA LEU A 72 -18.77 14.62 -4.73
C LEU A 72 -19.95 13.79 -4.20
N PRO A 73 -21.15 13.89 -4.78
CA PRO A 73 -22.28 13.06 -4.39
C PRO A 73 -22.10 11.64 -4.94
N GLU A 74 -22.05 10.63 -4.06
CA GLU A 74 -21.88 9.21 -4.46
C GLU A 74 -23.07 8.67 -5.30
N ASP A 75 -24.23 9.31 -5.20
CA ASP A 75 -25.50 8.97 -5.85
C ASP A 75 -25.77 9.74 -7.16
N ASN A 76 -24.86 10.63 -7.56
CA ASN A 76 -25.01 11.44 -8.77
C ASN A 76 -24.07 10.95 -9.89
N ASP A 77 -24.60 10.11 -10.79
CA ASP A 77 -23.83 9.51 -11.88
C ASP A 77 -23.27 10.57 -12.86
N GLU A 78 -23.95 11.69 -13.07
CA GLU A 78 -23.46 12.76 -13.94
C GLU A 78 -22.24 13.47 -13.32
N ALA A 79 -22.30 13.74 -12.01
CA ALA A 79 -21.15 14.28 -11.28
C ALA A 79 -19.94 13.34 -11.33
N LEU A 80 -20.16 12.05 -11.09
CA LEU A 80 -19.12 11.03 -11.14
C LEU A 80 -18.53 10.89 -12.55
N ARG A 81 -19.37 10.97 -13.59
CA ARG A 81 -18.92 10.94 -14.99
C ARG A 81 -18.05 12.15 -15.33
N GLN A 82 -18.46 13.36 -14.93
CA GLN A 82 -17.69 14.58 -15.16
C GLN A 82 -16.33 14.55 -14.44
N VAL A 83 -16.29 14.10 -13.19
CA VAL A 83 -15.03 13.92 -12.45
C VAL A 83 -14.14 12.90 -13.13
N THR A 84 -14.70 11.74 -13.50
CA THR A 84 -13.93 10.67 -14.14
C THR A 84 -13.33 11.14 -15.46
N GLN A 85 -14.11 11.82 -16.30
CA GLN A 85 -13.64 12.41 -17.54
C GLN A 85 -12.53 13.44 -17.29
N PHE A 86 -12.76 14.37 -16.35
CA PHE A 86 -11.77 15.38 -15.99
C PHE A 86 -10.44 14.74 -15.57
N MET A 87 -10.47 13.70 -14.74
CA MET A 87 -9.26 13.02 -14.26
C MET A 87 -8.55 12.26 -15.39
N LEU A 88 -9.28 11.51 -16.21
CA LEU A 88 -8.72 10.76 -17.35
C LEU A 88 -8.08 11.67 -18.40
N GLU A 89 -8.59 12.87 -18.57
CA GLU A 89 -8.00 13.84 -19.49
C GLU A 89 -6.80 14.58 -18.89
N THR A 90 -6.87 14.92 -17.60
CA THR A 90 -5.91 15.81 -16.94
C THR A 90 -4.70 15.05 -16.43
N ALA A 91 -4.90 13.93 -15.72
CA ALA A 91 -3.83 13.25 -15.00
C ALA A 91 -2.78 12.63 -15.94
N PRO A 92 -3.13 11.92 -17.03
CA PRO A 92 -2.13 11.40 -17.97
C PRO A 92 -1.34 12.51 -18.66
N ARG A 93 -1.99 13.63 -19.02
CA ARG A 93 -1.30 14.78 -19.61
C ARG A 93 -0.32 15.43 -18.64
N ALA A 94 -0.66 15.54 -17.36
CA ALA A 94 0.24 16.09 -16.36
C ALA A 94 1.45 15.18 -16.15
N ILE A 95 1.22 13.90 -15.85
CA ILE A 95 2.29 12.93 -15.60
C ILE A 95 3.17 12.73 -16.83
N GLY A 96 2.62 12.75 -18.05
CA GLY A 96 3.41 12.68 -19.28
C GLY A 96 4.38 13.84 -19.49
N ARG A 97 4.17 15.01 -18.87
CA ARG A 97 5.15 16.12 -18.94
C ARG A 97 6.46 15.77 -18.24
N LEU A 98 6.42 14.88 -17.24
CA LEU A 98 7.59 14.47 -16.46
C LEU A 98 8.57 13.61 -17.28
N ASP A 99 8.10 12.97 -18.36
CA ASP A 99 8.96 12.16 -19.24
C ASP A 99 10.09 13.00 -19.87
N ALA A 100 9.81 14.26 -20.22
CA ALA A 100 10.80 15.17 -20.77
C ALA A 100 11.88 15.57 -19.74
N GLU A 101 11.60 15.36 -18.46
CA GLU A 101 12.51 15.64 -17.34
C GLU A 101 13.21 14.35 -16.85
N GLY A 102 12.98 13.21 -17.51
CA GLY A 102 13.61 11.92 -17.19
C GLY A 102 12.84 11.06 -16.17
N PHE A 103 11.70 11.55 -15.67
CA PHE A 103 10.89 10.85 -14.68
C PHE A 103 9.75 10.08 -15.36
N VAL A 104 9.94 8.77 -15.53
CA VAL A 104 8.97 7.88 -16.19
C VAL A 104 8.02 7.26 -15.16
N LEU A 105 6.90 7.93 -14.88
CA LEU A 105 5.93 7.49 -13.87
C LEU A 105 4.65 6.90 -14.48
N GLY A 106 4.05 5.92 -13.81
CA GLY A 106 2.63 5.57 -14.00
C GLY A 106 1.69 6.58 -13.34
N VAL A 107 0.41 6.53 -13.71
CA VAL A 107 -0.65 7.26 -13.02
C VAL A 107 -1.85 6.36 -12.80
N SER A 108 -2.39 6.36 -11.58
CA SER A 108 -3.62 5.65 -11.27
C SER A 108 -4.79 6.63 -11.05
N ILE A 109 -5.99 6.24 -11.48
CA ILE A 109 -7.18 7.08 -11.44
C ILE A 109 -8.35 6.25 -10.92
N ASN A 110 -9.02 6.78 -9.90
CA ASN A 110 -10.26 6.22 -9.37
C ASN A 110 -11.39 6.27 -10.41
N VAL A 111 -12.02 5.13 -10.67
CA VAL A 111 -13.19 5.06 -11.55
C VAL A 111 -14.33 4.28 -10.89
N VAL A 112 -15.56 4.75 -11.10
CA VAL A 112 -16.74 4.04 -10.62
C VAL A 112 -17.08 2.92 -11.61
N PRO A 113 -17.00 1.63 -11.22
CA PRO A 113 -17.07 0.54 -12.18
C PRO A 113 -18.39 0.47 -12.98
N ARG A 114 -19.51 0.89 -12.37
CA ARG A 114 -20.81 0.92 -13.06
C ARG A 114 -20.83 1.84 -14.29
N LEU A 115 -20.06 2.92 -14.27
CA LEU A 115 -19.97 3.86 -15.39
C LEU A 115 -19.26 3.23 -16.60
N LEU A 116 -18.35 2.28 -16.38
CA LEU A 116 -17.68 1.54 -17.45
C LEU A 116 -18.67 0.67 -18.26
N ALA A 117 -19.80 0.30 -17.66
CA ALA A 117 -20.83 -0.47 -18.31
C ALA A 117 -21.64 0.34 -19.32
N GLU A 118 -21.83 1.63 -19.04
CA GLU A 118 -22.69 2.52 -19.81
C GLU A 118 -22.15 2.74 -21.22
N PRO A 119 -22.96 2.57 -22.28
CA PRO A 119 -22.51 2.72 -23.66
C PRO A 119 -21.87 4.08 -23.96
N ILE A 120 -22.49 5.17 -23.45
CA ILE A 120 -22.03 6.54 -23.65
C ILE A 120 -20.65 6.74 -23.01
N CYS A 121 -20.52 6.34 -21.74
CA CYS A 121 -19.24 6.40 -21.04
C CYS A 121 -18.19 5.57 -21.78
N ARG A 122 -18.50 4.34 -22.17
CA ARG A 122 -17.55 3.47 -22.86
C ARG A 122 -16.99 4.08 -24.15
N GLN A 123 -17.82 4.78 -24.93
CA GLN A 123 -17.36 5.48 -26.12
C GLN A 123 -16.40 6.61 -25.75
N HIS A 124 -16.79 7.49 -24.83
CA HIS A 124 -15.92 8.57 -24.36
C HIS A 124 -14.61 8.06 -23.74
N PHE A 125 -14.67 6.99 -22.95
CA PHE A 125 -13.48 6.33 -22.40
C PHE A 125 -12.53 5.91 -23.50
N ARG A 126 -13.02 5.28 -24.59
CA ARG A 126 -12.17 4.93 -25.73
C ARG A 126 -11.56 6.15 -26.38
N GLU A 127 -12.33 7.20 -26.62
CA GLU A 127 -11.84 8.44 -27.22
C GLU A 127 -10.74 9.10 -26.37
N ILE A 128 -10.90 9.10 -25.05
CA ILE A 128 -9.89 9.64 -24.12
C ILE A 128 -8.63 8.75 -24.11
N LEU A 129 -8.79 7.42 -24.12
CA LEU A 129 -7.67 6.48 -24.16
C LEU A 129 -6.90 6.56 -25.48
N ASP A 130 -7.59 6.71 -26.61
CA ASP A 130 -6.97 6.86 -27.95
C ASP A 130 -6.18 8.17 -28.05
N GLY A 131 -6.63 9.23 -27.38
CA GLY A 131 -5.94 10.51 -27.28
C GLY A 131 -4.93 10.62 -26.12
N CYS A 132 -4.69 9.53 -25.37
CA CYS A 132 -3.84 9.57 -24.19
C CYS A 132 -2.38 9.82 -24.57
N PRO A 133 -1.71 10.85 -24.00
CA PRO A 133 -0.31 11.13 -24.29
C PRO A 133 0.66 10.16 -23.61
N LEU A 134 0.16 9.32 -22.69
CA LEU A 134 0.94 8.29 -22.02
C LEU A 134 0.70 6.93 -22.69
N PRO A 135 1.72 6.06 -22.77
CA PRO A 135 1.49 4.64 -23.03
C PRO A 135 0.45 4.09 -22.08
N LEU A 136 -0.61 3.45 -22.59
CA LEU A 136 -1.73 2.99 -21.75
C LEU A 136 -1.30 1.97 -20.68
N THR A 137 -0.17 1.29 -20.87
CA THR A 137 0.46 0.42 -19.86
C THR A 137 0.91 1.16 -18.60
N ARG A 138 1.00 2.49 -18.64
CA ARG A 138 1.31 3.38 -17.51
C ARG A 138 0.05 4.01 -16.88
N LEU A 139 -1.13 3.75 -17.44
CA LEU A 139 -2.40 4.19 -16.86
C LEU A 139 -3.06 3.03 -16.14
N THR A 140 -3.35 3.22 -14.86
CA THR A 140 -4.09 2.27 -14.02
C THR A 140 -5.45 2.87 -13.67
N LEU A 141 -6.52 2.09 -13.85
CA LEU A 141 -7.85 2.46 -13.36
C LEU A 141 -8.14 1.69 -12.08
N GLU A 142 -8.43 2.41 -11.01
CA GLU A 142 -8.71 1.83 -9.70
C GLU A 142 -10.22 1.58 -9.57
N LEU A 143 -10.57 0.30 -9.36
CA LEU A 143 -11.94 -0.16 -9.24
C LEU A 143 -12.25 -0.36 -7.75
N LEU A 144 -13.22 0.39 -7.23
CA LEU A 144 -13.69 0.22 -5.86
C LEU A 144 -14.35 -1.16 -5.67
N GLU A 145 -13.91 -1.91 -4.64
CA GLU A 145 -14.36 -3.27 -4.33
C GLU A 145 -15.88 -3.38 -4.15
N SER A 146 -16.48 -2.38 -3.50
CA SER A 146 -17.88 -2.38 -3.05
C SER A 146 -18.91 -2.18 -4.16
N SER A 147 -18.52 -2.23 -5.43
CA SER A 147 -19.44 -2.00 -6.52
C SER A 147 -20.25 -3.25 -6.86
N ASP A 148 -21.58 -3.17 -6.72
CA ASP A 148 -22.53 -4.18 -7.20
C ASP A 148 -22.28 -4.59 -8.65
N PHE A 149 -21.70 -3.68 -9.43
CA PHE A 149 -21.28 -3.92 -10.81
C PHE A 149 -20.37 -5.13 -10.95
N LEU A 150 -19.37 -5.29 -10.08
CA LEU A 150 -18.43 -6.40 -10.19
C LEU A 150 -19.14 -7.77 -9.98
N ASN A 151 -20.36 -7.77 -9.43
CA ASN A 151 -21.20 -8.97 -9.25
C ASN A 151 -22.16 -9.24 -10.41
N ARG A 152 -22.21 -8.38 -11.44
CA ARG A 152 -23.15 -8.53 -12.57
C ARG A 152 -22.59 -9.39 -13.68
N ASP A 153 -23.48 -10.16 -14.32
CA ASP A 153 -23.18 -10.90 -15.54
C ASP A 153 -22.66 -9.95 -16.63
N GLY A 154 -21.48 -10.29 -17.18
CA GLY A 154 -20.83 -9.52 -18.25
C GLY A 154 -19.89 -8.41 -17.78
N ALA A 155 -19.81 -8.08 -16.48
CA ALA A 155 -18.84 -7.12 -15.96
C ALA A 155 -17.39 -7.52 -16.27
N VAL A 156 -17.05 -8.78 -16.02
CA VAL A 156 -15.74 -9.38 -16.34
C VAL A 156 -15.36 -9.21 -17.82
N ARG A 157 -16.33 -9.42 -18.73
CA ARG A 157 -16.10 -9.23 -20.18
C ARG A 157 -15.75 -7.78 -20.52
N ILE A 158 -16.44 -6.83 -19.90
CA ILE A 158 -16.21 -5.39 -20.12
C ILE A 158 -14.80 -5.01 -19.64
N LEU A 159 -14.41 -5.48 -18.45
CA LEU A 159 -13.07 -5.25 -17.91
C LEU A 159 -11.98 -5.88 -18.80
N HIS A 160 -12.22 -7.09 -19.31
CA HIS A 160 -11.30 -7.71 -20.28
C HIS A 160 -11.16 -6.89 -21.55
N ASP A 161 -12.26 -6.44 -22.14
CA ASP A 161 -12.22 -5.61 -23.35
C ASP A 161 -11.48 -4.30 -23.11
N MET A 162 -11.59 -3.73 -21.91
CA MET A 162 -10.84 -2.56 -21.53
C MET A 162 -9.34 -2.86 -21.43
N THR A 163 -8.93 -3.95 -20.78
CA THR A 163 -7.50 -4.32 -20.68
C THR A 163 -6.84 -4.61 -22.02
N LYS A 164 -7.60 -4.98 -23.07
CA LYS A 164 -7.08 -5.15 -24.44
C LYS A 164 -6.55 -3.85 -25.05
N THR A 165 -6.96 -2.68 -24.53
CA THR A 165 -6.39 -1.39 -24.93
C THR A 165 -4.96 -1.19 -24.39
N GLY A 166 -4.55 -1.96 -23.39
CA GLY A 166 -3.27 -1.81 -22.70
C GLY A 166 -3.38 -1.13 -21.33
N VAL A 167 -4.55 -0.58 -20.97
CA VAL A 167 -4.80 -0.01 -19.64
C VAL A 167 -4.72 -1.09 -18.55
N ARG A 168 -4.16 -0.73 -17.40
CA ARG A 168 -4.10 -1.59 -16.21
C ARG A 168 -5.35 -1.37 -15.35
N LEU A 169 -5.75 -2.40 -14.62
CA LEU A 169 -6.83 -2.31 -13.64
C LEU A 169 -6.29 -2.66 -12.26
N ALA A 170 -6.60 -1.82 -11.28
CA ALA A 170 -6.36 -2.09 -9.87
C ALA A 170 -7.68 -2.43 -9.18
N LEU A 171 -7.62 -3.34 -8.21
CA LEU A 171 -8.67 -3.48 -7.22
C LEU A 171 -8.29 -2.70 -5.98
N ASP A 172 -9.14 -1.76 -5.61
CA ASP A 172 -8.95 -0.87 -4.47
C ASP A 172 -9.76 -1.35 -3.25
N ASP A 173 -9.37 -0.93 -2.05
CA ASP A 173 -10.04 -1.21 -0.77
C ASP A 173 -10.14 -2.69 -0.34
N LEU A 174 -9.12 -3.51 -0.68
CA LEU A 174 -9.13 -4.93 -0.30
C LEU A 174 -9.28 -5.13 1.22
N GLY A 175 -10.34 -5.85 1.60
CA GLY A 175 -10.59 -6.27 2.99
C GLY A 175 -11.75 -5.55 3.68
N THR A 176 -12.45 -4.65 2.99
CA THR A 176 -13.62 -3.93 3.51
C THR A 176 -14.97 -4.56 3.14
N GLY A 177 -15.01 -5.58 2.25
CA GLY A 177 -16.27 -6.11 1.71
C GLY A 177 -16.27 -7.49 1.04
N TYR A 178 -17.29 -7.71 0.20
CA TYR A 178 -17.81 -9.00 -0.32
C TYR A 178 -17.02 -9.65 -1.48
N SER A 179 -15.80 -9.21 -1.81
CA SER A 179 -15.04 -9.89 -2.88
C SER A 179 -14.56 -11.25 -2.40
N SER A 180 -15.28 -12.29 -2.83
CA SER A 180 -14.79 -13.65 -2.66
C SER A 180 -13.48 -13.80 -3.43
N LEU A 181 -12.48 -14.43 -2.80
CA LEU A 181 -11.21 -14.81 -3.44
C LEU A 181 -11.42 -15.53 -4.79
N ALA A 182 -12.54 -16.22 -4.94
CA ALA A 182 -12.95 -16.86 -6.19
C ALA A 182 -13.12 -15.87 -7.36
N ARG A 183 -13.58 -14.63 -7.09
CA ARG A 183 -13.79 -13.60 -8.11
C ARG A 183 -12.50 -12.92 -8.54
N LEU A 184 -11.55 -12.73 -7.61
CA LEU A 184 -10.23 -12.20 -7.93
C LEU A 184 -9.53 -13.01 -9.03
N ARG A 185 -9.74 -14.32 -9.05
CA ARG A 185 -9.18 -15.22 -10.07
C ARG A 185 -9.62 -14.86 -11.50
N ASP A 186 -10.87 -14.43 -11.66
CA ASP A 186 -11.48 -14.24 -12.97
C ASP A 186 -11.46 -12.76 -13.43
N LEU A 187 -11.11 -11.83 -12.53
CA LEU A 187 -10.96 -10.41 -12.85
C LEU A 187 -9.59 -10.14 -13.52
N PRO A 188 -9.52 -9.34 -14.60
CA PRO A 188 -8.27 -9.03 -15.29
C PRO A 188 -7.52 -7.87 -14.59
N ILE A 189 -7.38 -7.96 -13.27
CA ILE A 189 -6.63 -6.99 -12.47
C ILE A 189 -5.14 -7.25 -12.59
N ARG A 190 -4.36 -6.16 -12.49
CA ARG A 190 -2.88 -6.17 -12.52
C ARG A 190 -2.29 -5.52 -11.28
N GLU A 191 -3.12 -5.04 -10.38
CA GLU A 191 -2.72 -4.36 -9.16
C GLU A 191 -3.79 -4.57 -8.09
N MET A 192 -3.35 -4.70 -6.85
CA MET A 192 -4.17 -4.90 -5.67
C MET A 192 -3.69 -3.94 -4.58
N LYS A 193 -4.59 -3.08 -4.09
CA LYS A 193 -4.28 -2.11 -3.05
C LYS A 193 -4.88 -2.57 -1.72
N LEU A 194 -4.03 -2.61 -0.68
CA LEU A 194 -4.44 -2.91 0.69
C LEU A 194 -4.78 -1.59 1.40
N ASP A 195 -6.02 -1.48 1.88
CA ASP A 195 -6.59 -0.27 2.46
C ASP A 195 -5.79 0.30 3.65
N PHE A 196 -5.79 1.62 3.74
CA PHE A 196 -5.09 2.38 4.76
C PHE A 196 -5.56 2.04 6.18
N SER A 197 -6.84 1.69 6.38
CA SER A 197 -7.38 1.42 7.72
C SER A 197 -6.76 0.17 8.34
N PHE A 198 -6.38 -0.80 7.51
CA PHE A 198 -5.67 -1.99 7.94
C PHE A 198 -4.21 -1.66 8.29
N VAL A 199 -3.50 -1.00 7.38
CA VAL A 199 -2.05 -0.71 7.53
C VAL A 199 -1.79 0.21 8.72
N ARG A 200 -2.65 1.19 8.97
CA ARG A 200 -2.52 2.13 10.09
C ARG A 200 -2.61 1.45 11.46
N GLU A 201 -3.32 0.32 11.58
CA GLU A 201 -3.47 -0.39 12.85
C GLU A 201 -2.30 -1.35 13.14
N LEU A 202 -1.41 -1.61 12.18
CA LEU A 202 -0.27 -2.55 12.33
C LEU A 202 0.63 -2.27 13.55
N PRO A 203 0.97 -1.01 13.91
CA PRO A 203 1.75 -0.77 15.12
C PRO A 203 1.02 -1.25 16.39
N ARG A 204 -0.32 -1.17 16.42
CA ARG A 204 -1.15 -1.61 17.55
C ARG A 204 -1.48 -3.10 17.52
N LYS A 205 -1.53 -3.68 16.33
CA LYS A 205 -1.83 -5.10 16.07
C LYS A 205 -0.73 -5.71 15.19
N PRO A 206 0.50 -5.86 15.70
CA PRO A 206 1.63 -6.34 14.90
C PRO A 206 1.38 -7.74 14.30
N ALA A 207 0.59 -8.59 14.95
CA ALA A 207 0.19 -9.90 14.42
C ALA A 207 -0.52 -9.81 13.04
N ASP A 208 -1.16 -8.68 12.71
CA ASP A 208 -1.81 -8.45 11.43
C ASP A 208 -0.80 -8.41 10.26
N LEU A 209 0.51 -8.27 10.52
CA LEU A 209 1.55 -8.44 9.50
C LEU A 209 1.50 -9.83 8.83
N HIS A 210 1.06 -10.89 9.55
CA HIS A 210 0.88 -12.21 8.91
C HIS A 210 -0.14 -12.14 7.78
N PHE A 211 -1.27 -11.47 8.01
CA PHE A 211 -2.32 -11.31 7.01
C PHE A 211 -1.82 -10.52 5.80
N LEU A 212 -1.11 -9.41 6.03
CA LEU A 212 -0.47 -8.65 4.96
C LEU A 212 0.48 -9.51 4.12
N ILE A 213 1.29 -10.36 4.76
CA ILE A 213 2.20 -11.25 4.04
C ILE A 213 1.42 -12.26 3.19
N VAL A 214 0.32 -12.82 3.70
CA VAL A 214 -0.53 -13.74 2.92
C VAL A 214 -1.14 -13.03 1.72
N LEU A 215 -1.65 -11.80 1.89
CA LEU A 215 -2.21 -11.02 0.78
C LEU A 215 -1.16 -10.67 -0.28
N LYS A 216 0.05 -10.29 0.13
CA LYS A 216 1.18 -10.08 -0.77
C LYS A 216 1.51 -11.35 -1.56
N GLU A 217 1.60 -12.51 -0.91
CA GLU A 217 1.87 -13.78 -1.59
C GLU A 217 0.74 -14.20 -2.55
N LEU A 218 -0.52 -13.90 -2.20
CA LEU A 218 -1.65 -14.08 -3.08
C LEU A 218 -1.53 -13.21 -4.34
N ALA A 219 -1.17 -11.94 -4.17
CA ALA A 219 -0.95 -11.02 -5.29
C ALA A 219 0.12 -11.51 -6.26
N GLU A 220 1.25 -11.96 -5.73
CA GLU A 220 2.32 -12.55 -6.52
C GLU A 220 1.84 -13.76 -7.33
N ARG A 221 1.03 -14.65 -6.72
CA ARG A 221 0.47 -15.83 -7.41
C ARG A 221 -0.58 -15.50 -8.45
N LEU A 222 -1.27 -14.37 -8.29
CA LEU A 222 -2.21 -13.83 -9.28
C LEU A 222 -1.53 -12.95 -10.33
N HIS A 223 -0.19 -12.83 -10.31
CA HIS A 223 0.58 -11.94 -11.19
C HIS A 223 0.09 -10.48 -11.13
N CYS A 224 -0.32 -10.06 -9.94
CA CYS A 224 -0.73 -8.69 -9.63
C CYS A 224 0.35 -7.99 -8.82
N ASP A 225 0.54 -6.71 -9.10
CA ASP A 225 1.28 -5.82 -8.22
C ASP A 225 0.51 -5.63 -6.90
N PHE A 226 1.23 -5.40 -5.81
CA PHE A 226 0.65 -5.23 -4.48
C PHE A 226 1.11 -3.89 -3.88
N VAL A 227 0.13 -3.03 -3.59
CA VAL A 227 0.32 -1.70 -3.02
C VAL A 227 -0.21 -1.71 -1.58
N ALA A 228 0.61 -1.31 -0.61
CA ALA A 228 0.12 -1.02 0.73
C ALA A 228 -0.12 0.48 0.89
N GLU A 229 -1.37 0.87 1.15
CA GLU A 229 -1.74 2.24 1.43
C GLU A 229 -1.67 2.56 2.92
N GLY A 230 -1.75 3.84 3.28
CA GLY A 230 -1.74 4.23 4.70
C GLY A 230 -0.40 4.01 5.40
N VAL A 231 0.71 4.00 4.66
CA VAL A 231 2.07 4.03 5.23
C VAL A 231 2.33 5.42 5.84
N GLU A 232 1.72 5.69 7.00
CA GLU A 232 1.68 7.03 7.62
C GLU A 232 2.87 7.31 8.55
N THR A 233 3.58 6.29 9.02
CA THR A 233 4.71 6.44 9.94
C THR A 233 5.97 5.77 9.42
N LEU A 234 7.14 6.28 9.84
CA LEU A 234 8.44 5.66 9.51
C LEU A 234 8.56 4.23 10.07
N GLU A 235 7.86 3.92 11.16
CA GLU A 235 7.82 2.57 11.73
C GLU A 235 7.04 1.59 10.84
N ILE A 236 5.93 2.03 10.24
CA ILE A 236 5.21 1.23 9.23
C ILE A 236 6.08 1.08 7.97
N LEU A 237 6.67 2.17 7.47
CA LEU A 237 7.52 2.15 6.29
C LEU A 237 8.67 1.15 6.44
N ASP A 238 9.39 1.20 7.56
CA ASP A 238 10.46 0.25 7.89
C ASP A 238 9.98 -1.21 7.83
N ALA A 239 8.85 -1.52 8.47
CA ALA A 239 8.27 -2.86 8.42
C ALA A 239 7.90 -3.30 6.99
N MET A 240 7.31 -2.41 6.19
CA MET A 240 6.96 -2.72 4.81
C MET A 240 8.19 -2.99 3.94
N LEU A 241 9.29 -2.24 4.12
CA LEU A 241 10.55 -2.47 3.43
C LEU A 241 11.18 -3.82 3.84
N VAL A 242 11.15 -4.16 5.13
CA VAL A 242 11.63 -5.46 5.63
C VAL A 242 10.83 -6.62 5.06
N LEU A 243 9.50 -6.49 5.01
CA LEU A 243 8.59 -7.47 4.39
C LEU A 243 8.66 -7.49 2.86
N ARG A 244 9.39 -6.55 2.24
CA ARG A 244 9.52 -6.37 0.79
C ARG A 244 8.17 -6.22 0.10
N VAL A 245 7.26 -5.47 0.73
CA VAL A 245 5.98 -5.08 0.11
C VAL A 245 6.30 -4.25 -1.13
N PRO A 246 5.91 -4.66 -2.35
CA PRO A 246 6.44 -4.10 -3.59
C PRO A 246 6.26 -2.59 -3.73
N PHE A 247 5.03 -2.10 -3.50
CA PHE A 247 4.68 -0.70 -3.69
C PHE A 247 4.04 -0.12 -2.44
N LEU A 248 4.37 1.12 -2.12
CA LEU A 248 3.99 1.78 -0.87
C LEU A 248 3.42 3.16 -1.13
N GLN A 249 2.33 3.49 -0.45
CA GLN A 249 1.70 4.80 -0.49
C GLN A 249 1.31 5.24 0.92
N GLY A 250 1.59 6.50 1.26
CA GLY A 250 1.20 7.06 2.55
C GLY A 250 2.03 8.26 2.98
N PHE A 251 1.64 8.88 4.08
CA PHE A 251 2.20 10.17 4.51
C PHE A 251 3.65 10.10 5.01
N ALA A 252 4.17 8.92 5.36
CA ALA A 252 5.59 8.75 5.62
C ALA A 252 6.45 8.95 4.37
N ILE A 253 5.85 8.82 3.18
CA ILE A 253 6.46 9.09 1.88
C ILE A 253 6.10 10.51 1.46
N ALA A 254 4.79 10.76 1.28
CA ALA A 254 4.25 12.03 0.85
C ALA A 254 2.72 12.11 1.01
N GLN A 255 2.22 13.32 1.28
CA GLN A 255 0.79 13.64 1.14
C GLN A 255 0.44 13.87 -0.34
N PRO A 256 -0.85 13.76 -0.73
CA PRO A 256 -1.31 14.23 -2.03
C PRO A 256 -0.92 15.69 -2.25
N MET A 257 -0.38 16.02 -3.42
CA MET A 257 0.16 17.36 -3.70
C MET A 257 -0.16 17.82 -5.13
N SER A 258 -0.04 19.12 -5.41
CA SER A 258 -0.18 19.63 -6.78
C SER A 258 0.88 19.06 -7.72
N PHE A 259 0.67 19.15 -9.02
CA PHE A 259 1.66 18.70 -10.01
C PHE A 259 3.02 19.38 -9.84
N SER A 260 3.08 20.69 -9.61
CA SER A 260 4.37 21.37 -9.42
C SER A 260 5.11 20.88 -8.18
N LYS A 261 4.35 20.55 -7.12
CA LYS A 261 4.91 19.98 -5.90
C LYS A 261 5.38 18.54 -6.09
N LEU A 262 4.64 17.73 -6.85
CA LEU A 262 5.09 16.40 -7.24
C LEU A 262 6.42 16.50 -7.99
N ARG A 263 6.50 17.39 -8.97
CA ARG A 263 7.74 17.60 -9.73
C ARG A 263 8.90 18.02 -8.82
N GLU A 264 8.69 18.97 -7.90
CA GLU A 264 9.71 19.37 -6.92
C GLU A 264 10.14 18.18 -6.05
N PHE A 265 9.19 17.40 -5.55
CA PHE A 265 9.43 16.21 -4.75
C PHE A 265 10.29 15.19 -5.49
N LEU A 266 10.00 14.92 -6.77
CA LEU A 266 10.79 14.00 -7.60
C LEU A 266 12.23 14.46 -7.77
N HIS A 267 12.49 15.76 -7.94
CA HIS A 267 13.86 16.27 -8.05
C HIS A 267 14.65 16.14 -6.74
N VAL A 268 13.98 16.38 -5.60
CA VAL A 268 14.60 16.19 -4.28
C VAL A 268 14.98 14.71 -4.06
N HIS A 269 14.16 13.80 -4.58
CA HIS A 269 14.31 12.35 -4.40
C HIS A 269 14.79 11.59 -5.65
N ASP A 270 15.43 12.25 -6.61
CA ASP A 270 15.93 11.64 -7.86
C ASP A 270 16.90 10.47 -7.60
N LYS A 271 17.67 10.56 -6.49
CA LYS A 271 18.59 9.49 -6.07
C LYS A 271 17.93 8.39 -5.23
N GLY A 272 16.62 8.48 -5.03
CA GLY A 272 15.82 7.57 -4.22
C GLY A 272 15.47 8.14 -2.85
N PHE A 273 14.51 7.49 -2.22
CA PHE A 273 14.03 7.80 -0.88
C PHE A 273 14.97 7.21 0.17
N ASP A 274 15.27 7.97 1.22
CA ASP A 274 16.08 7.47 2.33
C ASP A 274 15.30 6.43 3.13
N ALA A 275 15.84 5.22 3.22
CA ALA A 275 15.23 4.18 4.04
C ALA A 275 15.20 4.63 5.52
N PRO A 276 14.07 4.45 6.22
CA PRO A 276 13.98 4.77 7.64
C PRO A 276 14.94 3.92 8.47
N ARG A 277 15.28 4.41 9.66
CA ARG A 277 16.02 3.61 10.63
C ARG A 277 15.15 2.45 11.13
N PRO A 278 15.73 1.26 11.34
CA PRO A 278 15.00 0.14 11.93
C PRO A 278 14.33 0.48 13.25
N GLY A 279 13.02 0.23 13.33
CA GLY A 279 12.16 0.41 14.49
C GLY A 279 11.68 -0.92 15.08
N THR A 280 10.77 -0.86 16.05
CA THR A 280 10.28 -2.08 16.71
C THR A 280 9.46 -2.94 15.75
N LEU A 281 8.58 -2.33 14.96
CA LEU A 281 7.76 -3.04 13.98
C LEU A 281 8.60 -3.67 12.86
N GLY A 282 9.65 -3.00 12.36
CA GLY A 282 10.54 -3.59 11.35
C GLY A 282 11.40 -4.73 11.88
N VAL A 283 11.87 -4.65 13.13
CA VAL A 283 12.53 -5.80 13.77
C VAL A 283 11.56 -6.97 13.89
N TYR A 284 10.30 -6.72 14.25
CA TYR A 284 9.28 -7.77 14.32
C TYR A 284 8.98 -8.36 12.94
N ALA A 285 8.83 -7.54 11.90
CA ALA A 285 8.75 -8.01 10.52
C ALA A 285 9.96 -8.89 10.13
N CYS A 286 11.17 -8.52 10.57
CA CYS A 286 12.39 -9.29 10.32
C CYS A 286 12.33 -10.66 11.00
N VAL A 287 11.82 -10.74 12.23
CA VAL A 287 11.55 -12.01 12.93
C VAL A 287 10.63 -12.90 12.10
N LEU A 288 9.51 -12.36 11.61
CA LEU A 288 8.54 -13.14 10.82
C LEU A 288 9.16 -13.69 9.52
N CYS A 289 9.93 -12.87 8.80
CA CYS A 289 10.64 -13.31 7.60
C CYS A 289 11.69 -14.38 7.92
N HIS A 290 12.42 -14.21 9.03
CA HIS A 290 13.48 -15.13 9.41
C HIS A 290 12.92 -16.48 9.89
N ASP A 291 11.86 -16.48 10.71
CA ASP A 291 11.18 -17.70 11.16
C ASP A 291 10.73 -18.56 9.98
N ARG A 292 10.04 -17.96 9.00
CA ARG A 292 9.59 -18.67 7.80
C ARG A 292 10.75 -19.29 7.02
N HIS A 293 11.88 -18.57 6.92
CA HIS A 293 13.06 -19.08 6.25
C HIS A 293 13.68 -20.26 6.99
N LEU A 294 13.85 -20.15 8.31
CA LEU A 294 14.40 -21.22 9.14
C LEU A 294 13.52 -22.47 9.12
N ARG A 295 12.20 -22.33 9.23
CA ARG A 295 11.25 -23.46 9.14
C ARG A 295 11.42 -24.25 7.86
N ARG A 296 11.41 -23.57 6.70
CA ARG A 296 11.61 -24.22 5.40
C ARG A 296 12.94 -24.98 5.35
N LEU A 297 14.01 -24.44 5.92
CA LEU A 297 15.30 -25.13 6.00
C LEU A 297 15.25 -26.36 6.93
N ILE A 298 14.60 -26.26 8.10
CA ILE A 298 14.45 -27.37 9.06
C ILE A 298 13.62 -28.50 8.45
N GLU A 299 12.51 -28.17 7.79
CA GLU A 299 11.62 -29.14 7.16
C GLU A 299 12.30 -29.86 5.98
N GLN A 300 13.08 -29.13 5.17
CA GLN A 300 13.72 -29.69 3.97
C GLN A 300 15.03 -30.43 4.27
N GLN A 301 15.83 -29.94 5.23
CA GLN A 301 17.20 -30.41 5.49
C GLN A 301 17.55 -30.40 6.99
N PRO A 302 16.87 -31.21 7.83
CA PRO A 302 17.03 -31.18 9.29
C PRO A 302 18.48 -31.46 9.76
N MET A 303 19.24 -32.28 9.01
CA MET A 303 20.61 -32.66 9.35
C MET A 303 21.64 -31.53 9.17
N ILE A 304 21.36 -30.53 8.32
CA ILE A 304 22.27 -29.40 8.12
C ILE A 304 22.25 -28.49 9.35
N ILE A 305 21.11 -28.42 10.05
CA ILE A 305 20.88 -27.41 11.08
C ILE A 305 21.56 -27.77 12.40
N ALA A 306 21.59 -29.04 12.77
CA ALA A 306 22.18 -29.53 14.02
C ALA A 306 23.67 -29.20 14.22
N ASN A 307 24.40 -28.86 13.15
CA ASN A 307 25.84 -28.52 13.18
C ASN A 307 26.16 -27.10 12.68
N SER A 308 25.17 -26.22 12.53
CA SER A 308 25.33 -25.00 11.74
C SER A 308 25.28 -23.70 12.55
N ARG A 309 25.96 -22.68 12.00
CA ARG A 309 25.82 -21.27 12.39
C ARG A 309 24.39 -20.73 12.22
N VAL A 310 23.49 -21.47 11.57
CA VAL A 310 22.11 -21.03 11.24
C VAL A 310 21.30 -20.72 12.51
N ILE A 311 21.60 -21.37 13.63
CA ILE A 311 20.92 -21.11 14.92
C ILE A 311 21.73 -20.13 15.80
N ASP A 312 22.94 -19.75 15.41
CA ASP A 312 23.71 -18.74 16.15
C ASP A 312 23.05 -17.38 15.99
N VAL A 313 22.48 -16.91 17.10
CA VAL A 313 21.83 -15.60 17.22
C VAL A 313 22.71 -14.47 16.70
N ARG A 314 24.04 -14.55 16.83
CA ARG A 314 24.96 -13.47 16.41
C ARG A 314 25.07 -13.32 14.89
N THR A 315 24.76 -14.39 14.17
CA THR A 315 24.74 -14.43 12.71
C THR A 315 23.32 -14.22 12.15
N CYS A 316 22.33 -14.15 13.02
CA CYS A 316 20.93 -13.91 12.66
C CYS A 316 20.74 -12.48 12.12
N PRO A 317 20.07 -12.30 10.96
CA PRO A 317 19.71 -10.98 10.44
C PRO A 317 18.90 -10.13 11.43
N VAL A 318 18.06 -10.76 12.25
CA VAL A 318 17.24 -10.08 13.26
C VAL A 318 18.10 -9.48 14.38
N ASP A 319 19.13 -10.19 14.85
CA ASP A 319 20.06 -9.69 15.87
C ASP A 319 20.85 -8.47 15.37
N ARG A 320 21.21 -8.45 14.09
CA ARG A 320 21.76 -7.24 13.45
C ARG A 320 20.76 -6.09 13.48
N GLN A 321 19.50 -6.32 13.13
CA GLN A 321 18.48 -5.26 13.16
C GLN A 321 18.21 -4.76 14.58
N ILE A 322 18.13 -5.65 15.58
CA ILE A 322 17.99 -5.28 17.00
C ILE A 322 19.11 -4.32 17.43
N ARG A 323 20.37 -4.61 17.06
CA ARG A 323 21.49 -3.71 17.37
C ARG A 323 21.37 -2.36 16.67
N VAL A 324 21.06 -2.35 15.37
CA VAL A 324 20.93 -1.10 14.59
C VAL A 324 19.77 -0.24 15.10
N ALA A 325 18.68 -0.87 15.54
CA ALA A 325 17.53 -0.22 16.17
C ALA A 325 17.81 0.27 17.60
N GLY A 326 18.98 -0.05 18.19
CA GLY A 326 19.29 0.27 19.58
C GLY A 326 18.45 -0.50 20.59
N LEU A 327 17.94 -1.69 20.22
CA LEU A 327 17.05 -2.51 21.02
C LEU A 327 17.77 -3.66 21.76
N SER A 328 19.11 -3.64 21.83
CA SER A 328 19.88 -4.62 22.59
C SER A 328 19.52 -4.59 24.08
N GLY A 329 19.34 -5.77 24.69
CA GLY A 329 18.88 -5.93 26.08
C GLY A 329 17.40 -5.61 26.29
N SER A 330 16.67 -5.24 25.24
CA SER A 330 15.22 -5.03 25.33
C SER A 330 14.48 -6.38 25.49
N PRO A 331 13.20 -6.36 25.91
CA PRO A 331 12.37 -7.57 25.91
C PRO A 331 12.40 -8.30 24.56
N LEU A 332 12.37 -7.57 23.43
CA LEU A 332 12.44 -8.13 22.09
C LEU A 332 13.75 -8.89 21.82
N ASP A 333 14.89 -8.37 22.27
CA ASP A 333 16.20 -9.05 22.16
C ASP A 333 16.24 -10.34 23.00
N HIS A 334 15.74 -10.28 24.24
CA HIS A 334 15.69 -11.45 25.11
C HIS A 334 14.80 -12.56 24.53
N LEU A 335 13.65 -12.21 23.96
CA LEU A 335 12.80 -13.18 23.30
C LEU A 335 13.45 -13.76 22.06
N HIS A 336 14.03 -12.91 21.21
CA HIS A 336 14.73 -13.36 20.01
C HIS A 336 15.82 -14.40 20.36
N ARG A 337 16.61 -14.14 21.41
CA ARG A 337 17.59 -15.11 21.93
C ARG A 337 16.93 -16.40 22.42
N ARG A 338 15.82 -16.30 23.17
CA ARG A 338 15.06 -17.48 23.65
C ARG A 338 14.51 -18.31 22.49
N TYR A 339 14.00 -17.66 21.45
CA TYR A 339 13.51 -18.31 20.23
C TYR A 339 14.63 -19.13 19.57
N HIS A 340 15.83 -18.57 19.42
CA HIS A 340 16.99 -19.31 18.92
C HIS A 340 17.36 -20.52 19.79
N VAL A 341 17.28 -20.41 21.12
CA VAL A 341 17.51 -21.57 22.02
C VAL A 341 16.47 -22.67 21.79
N LEU A 342 15.19 -22.31 21.67
CA LEU A 342 14.11 -23.28 21.44
C LEU A 342 14.24 -23.96 20.06
N LEU A 343 14.58 -23.19 19.03
CA LEU A 343 14.87 -23.72 17.70
C LEU A 343 16.06 -24.69 17.71
N ALA A 344 17.14 -24.36 18.43
CA ALA A 344 18.30 -25.24 18.54
C ALA A 344 17.92 -26.60 19.11
N GLN A 345 17.17 -26.58 20.21
CA GLN A 345 16.69 -27.76 20.89
C GLN A 345 15.74 -28.59 20.00
N CYS A 346 14.86 -27.93 19.24
CA CYS A 346 13.97 -28.59 18.28
C CYS A 346 14.77 -29.26 17.14
N ALA A 347 15.71 -28.53 16.54
CA ALA A 347 16.56 -29.05 15.46
C ALA A 347 17.41 -30.25 15.91
N GLU A 348 17.99 -30.21 17.11
CA GLU A 348 18.74 -31.33 17.69
C GLU A 348 17.85 -32.57 17.85
N ARG A 349 16.63 -32.41 18.38
CA ARG A 349 15.67 -33.51 18.51
C ARG A 349 15.26 -34.08 17.16
N HIS A 350 15.03 -33.23 16.15
CA HIS A 350 14.69 -33.69 14.80
C HIS A 350 15.85 -34.44 14.15
N ALA A 351 17.08 -33.98 14.32
CA ALA A 351 18.27 -34.66 13.83
C ALA A 351 18.46 -36.04 14.48
N LEU A 352 18.28 -36.13 15.80
CA LEU A 352 18.34 -37.41 16.52
C LEU A 352 17.24 -38.39 16.08
N ARG A 353 16.04 -37.90 15.74
CA ARG A 353 14.92 -38.71 15.28
C ARG A 353 14.97 -39.07 13.79
N GLY A 354 15.83 -38.40 13.01
CA GLY A 354 15.89 -38.52 11.55
C GLY A 354 14.62 -38.05 10.82
N ARG A 355 13.72 -37.32 11.50
CA ARG A 355 12.47 -36.79 10.94
C ARG A 355 12.08 -35.48 11.62
N CYS A 356 11.43 -34.59 10.87
CA CYS A 356 10.89 -33.33 11.38
C CYS A 356 9.50 -33.52 11.99
N ASP A 357 9.23 -32.89 13.14
CA ASP A 357 7.91 -32.77 13.75
C ASP A 357 7.39 -31.33 13.61
N GLY A 358 6.37 -31.13 12.76
CA GLY A 358 5.81 -29.80 12.51
C GLY A 358 5.11 -29.20 13.73
N GLN A 359 4.50 -30.02 14.60
CA GLN A 359 3.78 -29.52 15.78
C GLN A 359 4.74 -28.89 16.79
N GLU A 360 5.96 -29.39 16.87
CA GLU A 360 6.99 -28.87 17.75
C GLU A 360 7.50 -27.51 17.28
N LEU A 361 7.66 -27.33 15.97
CA LEU A 361 7.99 -26.02 15.39
C LEU A 361 6.86 -25.02 15.64
N ASP A 362 5.61 -25.38 15.38
CA ASP A 362 4.41 -24.56 15.64
C ASP A 362 4.35 -24.07 17.08
N TYR A 363 4.62 -24.95 18.05
CA TYR A 363 4.69 -24.57 19.46
C TYR A 363 5.76 -23.50 19.75
N VAL A 364 6.96 -23.60 19.14
CA VAL A 364 8.02 -22.60 19.33
C VAL A 364 7.61 -21.23 18.80
N GLN A 365 6.91 -21.19 17.66
CA GLN A 365 6.38 -19.94 17.09
C GLN A 365 5.24 -19.36 17.90
N THR A 366 4.24 -20.16 18.30
CA THR A 366 3.11 -19.66 19.10
C THR A 366 3.60 -19.01 20.40
N ASN A 367 4.57 -19.61 21.09
CA ASN A 367 5.16 -19.02 22.29
C ASN A 367 5.92 -17.71 22.00
N MET A 368 6.56 -17.59 20.83
CA MET A 368 7.21 -16.36 20.42
C MET A 368 6.17 -15.27 20.13
N GLU A 369 5.12 -15.60 19.38
CA GLU A 369 4.06 -14.67 18.97
C GLU A 369 3.19 -14.19 20.11
N GLU A 370 2.72 -15.10 20.98
CA GLU A 370 1.91 -14.75 22.16
C GLU A 370 2.67 -13.79 23.08
N TRP A 371 3.98 -14.00 23.24
CA TRP A 371 4.82 -13.13 24.05
C TRP A 371 5.11 -11.79 23.36
N LEU A 372 5.35 -11.78 22.05
CA LEU A 372 5.54 -10.54 21.26
C LEU A 372 4.28 -9.68 21.28
N ALA A 373 3.11 -10.29 21.08
CA ALA A 373 1.83 -9.64 21.18
C ALA A 373 1.60 -9.05 22.58
N SER A 374 1.92 -9.80 23.64
CA SER A 374 1.81 -9.32 25.02
C SER A 374 2.73 -8.13 25.33
N LYS A 375 3.94 -8.07 24.76
CA LYS A 375 4.95 -7.04 25.10
C LYS A 375 5.02 -5.84 24.15
N MET A 376 4.60 -5.97 22.90
CA MET A 376 4.44 -4.80 22.02
C MET A 376 3.30 -3.91 22.51
N LEU A 377 2.22 -4.48 23.04
CA LEU A 377 1.14 -3.73 23.69
C LEU A 377 1.62 -2.93 24.93
N ASP A 378 2.52 -3.52 25.73
CA ASP A 378 3.10 -2.86 26.91
C ASP A 378 3.97 -1.62 26.55
N LYS A 379 4.64 -1.62 25.39
CA LYS A 379 5.46 -0.47 24.94
C LYS A 379 4.63 0.68 24.37
N ILE A 380 3.50 0.39 23.73
CA ILE A 380 2.61 1.42 23.18
C ILE A 380 2.05 2.28 24.32
N MET A 381 1.59 1.63 25.40
CA MET A 381 1.14 2.31 26.63
C MET A 381 2.17 3.25 27.25
N VAL A 382 3.47 2.93 27.18
CA VAL A 382 4.55 3.76 27.77
C VAL A 382 4.95 4.91 26.84
N SER A 383 4.80 4.76 25.52
CA SER A 383 5.09 5.82 24.54
C SER A 383 4.01 6.90 24.45
N THR A 384 2.71 6.53 24.59
CA THR A 384 1.60 7.51 24.63
C THR A 384 1.58 8.35 25.91
N VAL A 385 2.07 7.80 27.03
CA VAL A 385 2.20 8.55 28.30
C VAL A 385 3.39 9.53 28.26
N ASN A 386 4.45 9.25 27.49
CA ASN A 386 5.58 10.17 27.35
C ASN A 386 5.41 11.23 26.25
N ALA A 387 4.58 10.98 25.24
CA ALA A 387 4.24 11.98 24.21
C ALA A 387 3.25 13.06 24.71
N SER A 388 2.43 12.75 25.72
CA SER A 388 1.51 13.71 26.35
C SER A 388 2.18 14.65 27.36
N HIS A 389 3.50 14.50 27.59
CA HIS A 389 4.31 15.41 28.41
C HIS A 389 5.35 16.24 27.64
N ARG A 390 5.36 16.14 26.30
CA ARG A 390 6.20 17.00 25.44
C ARG A 390 5.43 17.36 24.17
N ASN A 391 4.58 18.39 24.27
CA ASN A 391 4.31 19.40 23.22
C ASN A 391 3.15 20.30 23.71
N PHE A 392 3.53 21.39 24.35
CA PHE A 392 2.89 22.70 24.15
C PHE A 392 3.52 23.35 22.92
#